data_AF-A0A519BPH7-F1
#
_entry.id   AF-A0A519BPH7-F1
#
_cell.length_a   1.000
_cell.length_b   1.000
_cell.length_c   1.000
_cell.angle_alpha   90.00
_cell.angle_beta   90.00
_cell.angle_gamma   90.00
#
_symmetry.space_group_name_H-M   'P 1'
#
loop_
_entity.id
_entity.type
_entity.pdbx_description
1 polymer ?
#
loop_
_entity_poly.entity_id
_entity_poly.type
_entity_poly.pdbx_seq_one_letter_code
_entity_poly.pdbx_strand_id
1 'polypeptide(L)' 'MKMQNNIVMPDIQETKKEILEDIIKNLGITKAGIYLRETAYQKVDYLEIKDELFKNKNVDEIYNEIQRIKSI' A
#
# COMPACT_ATOMS: atom_id res chain seq x y z
N MET A 1 -3.90 37.12 30.55
CA MET A 1 -3.48 36.77 29.18
C MET A 1 -3.38 35.26 29.08
N LYS A 2 -4.18 34.60 28.24
CA LYS A 2 -4.00 33.17 27.94
C LYS A 2 -2.97 33.06 26.82
N MET A 3 -1.82 32.45 27.09
CA MET A 3 -0.84 32.12 26.06
C MET A 3 -1.46 31.06 25.14
N GLN A 4 -1.75 31.44 23.89
CA GLN A 4 -2.01 30.46 22.85
C GLN A 4 -0.68 29.80 22.52
N ASN A 5 -0.48 28.58 22.99
CA ASN A 5 0.61 27.75 22.48
C ASN A 5 0.24 27.40 21.04
N ASN A 6 0.87 28.07 20.07
CA ASN A 6 0.80 27.67 18.67
C ASN A 6 1.44 26.28 18.55
N ILE A 7 0.62 25.23 18.59
CA ILE A 7 1.06 23.87 18.28
C ILE A 7 1.33 23.87 16.77
N VAL A 8 2.61 23.99 16.39
CA VAL A 8 3.03 23.79 15.01
C VAL A 8 2.88 22.31 14.73
N MET A 9 1.86 21.96 13.97
CA MET A 9 1.66 20.58 13.53
C MET A 9 2.79 20.23 12.56
N PRO A 10 3.56 19.17 12.81
CA PRO A 10 4.63 18.77 11.90
C PRO A 10 4.04 18.38 10.55
N ASP A 11 4.79 18.64 9.49
CA ASP A 11 4.38 18.23 8.15
C ASP A 11 4.33 16.70 8.07
N ILE A 12 3.19 16.19 7.61
CA ILE A 12 2.94 14.75 7.58
C ILE A 12 3.84 14.02 6.59
N GLN A 13 4.28 14.68 5.52
CA GLN A 13 5.19 14.09 4.53
C GLN A 13 6.60 14.02 5.08
N GLU A 14 7.05 15.09 5.74
CA GLU A 14 8.34 15.14 6.43
C GLU A 14 8.42 14.08 7.51
N THR A 15 7.38 13.98 8.36
CA THR A 15 7.30 12.95 9.41
C THR A 15 7.35 11.53 8.84
N LYS A 16 6.64 11.26 7.74
CA LYS A 16 6.66 9.95 7.08
C LYS A 16 8.04 9.61 6.51
N LYS A 17 8.73 10.60 5.94
CA LYS A 17 10.07 10.44 5.39
C LYS A 17 11.07 10.08 6.49
N GLU A 18 11.05 10.81 7.61
CA GLU A 18 11.91 10.54 8.76
C GLU A 18 11.73 9.11 9.30
N ILE A 19 10.47 8.67 9.44
CA ILE A 19 10.15 7.31 9.90
C ILE A 19 10.69 6.26 8.93
N LEU A 20 10.54 6.46 7.61
CA LEU A 20 11.06 5.53 6.60
C LEU A 20 12.59 5.46 6.65
N GLU A 21 13.27 6.60 6.79
CA GLU A 21 14.72 6.68 6.91
C GLU A 21 15.22 5.93 8.15
N ASP A 22 14.56 6.09 9.29
CA ASP A 22 14.91 5.39 10.54
C ASP A 22 14.68 3.87 10.44
N ILE A 23 13.59 3.43 9.81
CA ILE A 23 13.33 2.00 9.59
C ILE A 23 14.42 1.39 8.71
N ILE A 24 14.78 2.06 7.60
CA ILE A 24 15.82 1.58 6.69
C ILE A 24 17.20 1.57 7.37
N LYS A 25 17.52 2.60 8.14
CA LYS A 25 18.79 2.73 8.87
C LYS A 25 18.97 1.61 9.91
N ASN A 26 17.91 1.26 10.63
CA ASN A 26 17.99 0.28 11.72
C ASN A 26 17.86 -1.17 11.23
N LEU A 27 17.06 -1.43 10.20
CA LEU A 27 16.76 -2.80 9.74
C LEU A 27 17.54 -3.20 8.48
N GLY A 28 18.07 -2.23 7.74
CA GLY A 28 18.58 -2.43 6.38
C GLY A 28 17.45 -2.53 5.35
N ILE A 29 17.78 -2.21 4.10
CA ILE A 29 16.79 -2.06 3.01
C ILE A 29 15.90 -3.30 2.80
N THR A 30 16.47 -4.50 2.94
CA THR A 30 15.75 -5.76 2.72
C THR A 30 14.69 -6.01 3.79
N LYS A 31 15.05 -5.90 5.08
CA LYS A 31 14.11 -6.14 6.19
C LYS A 31 13.09 -5.01 6.31
N ALA A 32 13.51 -3.77 6.06
CA ALA A 32 12.62 -2.62 5.98
C ALA A 32 11.57 -2.80 4.88
N GLY A 33 11.97 -3.24 3.68
CA GLY A 33 11.04 -3.53 2.59
C GLY A 33 10.02 -4.61 2.92
N ILE A 34 10.44 -5.70 3.57
CA ILE A 34 9.51 -6.74 4.04
C ILE A 34 8.56 -6.18 5.09
N TYR A 35 9.08 -5.50 6.12
CA TYR A 35 8.25 -4.93 7.18
C TYR A 35 7.22 -3.94 6.65
N LEU A 36 7.62 -3.02 5.77
CA LEU A 36 6.71 -2.08 5.14
C LEU A 36 5.70 -2.81 4.25
N ARG A 37 6.11 -3.84 3.51
CA ARG A 37 5.17 -4.64 2.73
C ARG A 37 4.12 -5.30 3.63
N GLU A 38 4.51 -5.93 4.72
CA GLU A 38 3.58 -6.66 5.62
C GLU A 38 2.71 -5.70 6.46
N THR A 39 3.23 -4.53 6.83
CA THR A 39 2.56 -3.57 7.72
C THR A 39 1.79 -2.50 6.96
N ALA A 40 2.27 -2.11 5.77
CA ALA A 40 1.60 -1.20 4.84
C ALA A 40 0.74 -1.94 3.81
N TYR A 41 0.80 -3.28 3.77
CA TYR A 41 -0.38 -4.06 3.36
C TYR A 41 -1.48 -3.69 4.35
N GLN A 42 -2.30 -2.70 3.98
CA GLN A 42 -3.69 -2.76 4.37
C GLN A 42 -4.16 -4.18 4.07
N LYS A 43 -4.99 -4.77 4.94
CA LYS A 43 -5.84 -5.89 4.53
C LYS A 43 -6.66 -5.40 3.35
N VAL A 44 -6.11 -5.45 2.14
CA VAL A 44 -6.87 -5.41 0.92
C VAL A 44 -7.65 -6.69 0.99
N ASP A 45 -8.94 -6.57 1.27
CA ASP A 45 -9.82 -7.72 1.33
C ASP A 45 -9.71 -8.39 -0.04
N TYR A 46 -9.14 -9.58 -0.05
CA TYR A 46 -8.97 -10.36 -1.28
C TYR A 46 -10.32 -10.53 -1.99
N LEU A 47 -11.41 -10.59 -1.23
CA LEU A 47 -12.76 -10.65 -1.77
C LEU A 47 -13.16 -9.34 -2.45
N GLU A 48 -12.81 -8.19 -1.86
CA GLU A 48 -13.05 -6.86 -2.47
C GLU A 48 -12.27 -6.70 -3.77
N ILE A 49 -10.98 -7.04 -3.80
CA ILE A 49 -10.18 -6.99 -5.03
C ILE A 49 -10.71 -7.97 -6.08
N LYS A 50 -11.03 -9.21 -5.68
CA LYS A 50 -11.61 -10.21 -6.59
C LYS A 50 -12.91 -9.71 -7.18
N ASP A 51 -13.75 -9.08 -6.37
CA ASP A 51 -15.02 -8.54 -6.82
C ASP A 51 -14.78 -7.33 -7.75
N GLU A 52 -13.88 -6.40 -7.45
CA GLU A 52 -13.56 -5.31 -8.38
C GLU A 52 -13.06 -5.80 -9.75
N LEU A 53 -12.18 -6.81 -9.75
CA LEU A 53 -11.56 -7.32 -10.97
C LEU A 53 -12.50 -8.20 -11.82
N PHE A 54 -13.39 -8.97 -11.18
CA PHE A 54 -14.12 -10.06 -11.84
C PHE A 54 -15.64 -9.98 -11.71
N LYS A 55 -16.22 -9.10 -10.89
CA LYS A 55 -17.68 -8.97 -10.69
C LYS A 55 -18.49 -8.86 -11.98
N ASN A 56 -17.94 -8.15 -12.97
CA ASN A 56 -18.62 -7.89 -14.23
C ASN A 56 -18.20 -8.85 -15.36
N LYS A 57 -17.41 -9.88 -15.05
CA LYS A 57 -16.91 -10.85 -16.03
C LYS A 57 -17.46 -12.23 -15.72
N ASN A 58 -18.02 -12.89 -16.72
CA ASN A 58 -18.34 -14.31 -16.62
C ASN A 58 -17.08 -15.16 -16.85
N VAL A 59 -17.18 -16.45 -16.54
CA VAL A 59 -16.06 -17.39 -16.61
C VAL A 59 -15.48 -17.48 -18.03
N ASP A 60 -16.33 -17.43 -19.06
CA ASP A 60 -15.89 -17.51 -20.46
C ASP A 60 -15.11 -16.26 -20.88
N GLU A 61 -15.51 -15.08 -20.41
CA GLU A 61 -14.81 -13.81 -20.66
C GLU A 61 -13.42 -13.82 -20.02
N ILE A 62 -13.32 -14.27 -18.76
CA ILE A 62 -12.05 -14.40 -18.04
C ILE A 62 -11.14 -15.40 -18.75
N TYR A 63 -11.69 -16.55 -19.16
CA TYR A 63 -10.93 -17.58 -19.87
C TYR A 63 -10.36 -17.05 -21.19
N ASN A 64 -11.18 -16.37 -21.99
CA ASN A 64 -10.76 -15.79 -23.27
C ASN A 64 -9.67 -14.72 -23.10
N GLU A 65 -9.73 -13.91 -22.04
CA GLU A 65 -8.72 -12.91 -21.73
C GLU A 65 -7.38 -13.55 -21.35
N ILE A 66 -7.39 -14.62 -20.55
CA ILE A 66 -6.18 -15.38 -20.20
C ILE A 66 -5.55 -16.01 -21.46
N GLN A 67 -6.38 -16.55 -22.36
CA GLN A 67 -5.89 -17.13 -23.62
C GLN A 67 -5.27 -16.06 -24.54
N ARG A 68 -5.85 -14.85 -24.60
CA ARG A 68 -5.25 -13.73 -25.34
C ARG A 68 -3.89 -13.33 -24.79
N ILE A 69 -3.76 -13.22 -23.47
CA ILE A 69 -2.50 -12.85 -22.80
C ILE A 69 -1.42 -13.91 -23.04
N LYS A 70 -1.76 -15.20 -22.98
CA LYS A 70 -0.82 -16.31 -23.28
C LYS A 70 -0.35 -16.37 -24.74
N SER A 71 -1.08 -15.74 -25.65
CA SER A 71 -0.78 -15.76 -27.08
C SER A 71 0.12 -14.60 -27.53
N ILE A 72 0.58 -13.77 -26.58
CA ILE A 72 1.59 -12.70 -26.75
C ILE A 72 2.93 -13.22 -26.24
#